data_AF-A0A327YSP2-F1
#
_entry.id   AF-A0A327YSP2-F1
#
_cell.length_a   1.000
_cell.length_b   1.000
_cell.length_c   1.000
_cell.angle_alpha   90.00
_cell.angle_beta   90.00
_cell.angle_gamma   90.00
#
_symmetry.space_group_name_H-M   'P 1'
#
loop_
_entity.id
_entity.type
_entity.pdbx_description
1 polymer ?
#
loop_
_entity_poly.entity_id
_entity_poly.type
_entity_poly.pdbx_seq_one_letter_code
_entity_poly.pdbx_strand_id
1 'polypeptide(L)' 'MKNPLFPVANLEGDTLLKVQEFEKTLREETGEEFVLIVYQRKETNDK' A
#
# COMPACT_ATOMS: atom_id res chain seq x y z
N MET A 1 -3.25 15.87 -3.76
CA MET A 1 -1.94 16.36 -3.27
C MET A 1 -0.90 15.27 -3.47
N LYS A 2 0.21 15.53 -4.18
CA LYS A 2 1.33 14.59 -4.31
C LYS A 2 2.45 15.08 -3.39
N ASN A 3 2.70 14.38 -2.28
CA ASN A 3 3.83 14.67 -1.39
C ASN A 3 5.08 13.97 -1.97
N PRO A 4 6.13 14.70 -2.38
CA PRO A 4 7.32 14.09 -2.99
C PRO A 4 8.11 13.19 -2.04
N LEU A 5 7.93 13.34 -0.72
CA LEU A 5 8.59 12.51 0.30
C LEU A 5 7.91 11.15 0.52
N PHE A 6 6.64 11.04 0.13
CA PHE A 6 5.85 9.82 0.25
C PHE A 6 5.07 9.60 -1.05
N PRO A 7 5.76 9.15 -2.13
CA PRO A 7 5.09 8.83 -3.37
C PRO A 7 4.13 7.66 -3.13
N VAL A 8 2.83 7.96 -3.07
CA VAL A 8 1.77 6.96 -3.02
C VAL A 8 1.91 6.07 -4.25
N ALA A 9 1.97 4.75 -4.04
CA ALA A 9 2.03 3.81 -5.13
C ALA A 9 0.70 3.83 -5.90
N ASN A 10 0.77 3.92 -7.23
CA ASN A 10 -0.39 3.61 -8.06
C ASN A 10 -0.53 2.09 -8.13
N LEU A 11 -1.58 1.59 -7.47
CA LEU A 11 -1.95 0.18 -7.52
C LEU A 11 -3.04 -0.03 -8.56
N GLU A 12 -2.77 -0.93 -9.51
CA GLU A 12 -3.70 -1.24 -10.59
C GLU A 12 -3.78 -2.77 -10.79
N GLY A 13 -4.90 -3.22 -11.38
CA GLY A 13 -5.14 -4.62 -11.73
C GLY A 13 -4.95 -5.57 -10.55
N ASP A 14 -4.26 -6.69 -10.80
CA ASP A 14 -4.04 -7.77 -9.84
C ASP A 14 -3.36 -7.33 -8.54
N THR A 15 -2.54 -6.27 -8.58
CA THR A 15 -1.84 -5.80 -7.38
C THR A 15 -2.80 -5.09 -6.44
N LEU A 16 -3.74 -4.30 -6.97
CA LEU A 16 -4.79 -3.68 -6.16
C LEU A 16 -5.69 -4.75 -5.52
N LEU A 17 -6.07 -5.78 -6.30
CA LEU A 17 -6.89 -6.88 -5.79
C LEU A 17 -6.22 -7.60 -4.62
N LYS A 18 -4.93 -7.93 -4.73
CA LYS A 18 -4.19 -8.58 -3.64
C LYS A 18 -4.15 -7.75 -2.36
N VAL A 19 -3.97 -6.43 -2.48
CA VAL A 19 -3.95 -5.53 -1.30
C VAL A 19 -5.32 -5.47 -0.64
N GLN A 20 -6.40 -5.46 -1.43
CA GLN A 20 -7.77 -5.48 -0.91
C GLN A 20 -8.13 -6.81 -0.25
N GLU A 21 -7.74 -7.93 -0.84
CA GLU A 21 -7.94 -9.26 -0.25
C GLU A 21 -7.19 -9.38 1.08
N PHE A 22 -5.95 -8.90 1.13
CA PHE A 22 -5.16 -8.91 2.35
C PHE A 22 -5.77 -8.03 3.45
N GLU A 23 -6.24 -6.82 3.11
CA GLU A 23 -6.94 -5.95 4.06
C GLU A 23 -8.19 -6.63 4.63
N LYS A 24 -8.98 -7.29 3.76
CA LYS A 24 -10.17 -8.03 4.17
C LYS A 24 -9.81 -9.14 5.17
N THR A 25 -8.78 -9.93 4.89
CA THR A 25 -8.34 -11.00 5.80
C THR A 25 -7.94 -10.44 7.17
N LEU A 26 -7.15 -9.36 7.20
CA LEU A 26 -6.75 -8.73 8.47
C LEU A 26 -7.95 -8.23 9.27
N ARG A 27 -8.92 -7.61 8.61
CA ARG A 27 -10.16 -7.13 9.24
C ARG A 27 -10.97 -8.28 9.84
N GLU A 28 -11.11 -9.38 9.10
CA GLU A 28 -11.85 -10.56 9.56
C GLU A 28 -11.18 -11.25 10.75
N GLU A 29 -9.84 -11.31 10.77
CA GLU A 29 -9.08 -11.97 11.84
C GLU A 29 -9.03 -11.16 13.14
N THR A 30 -9.00 -9.83 13.04
CA THR A 30 -8.77 -8.95 14.20
C THR A 30 -10.02 -8.21 14.66
N GLY A 31 -11.01 -8.04 13.80
CA GLY A 31 -12.17 -7.18 14.05
C GLY A 31 -11.84 -5.68 14.08
N GLU A 32 -10.63 -5.28 13.65
CA GLU A 32 -10.16 -3.90 13.66
C GLU A 32 -10.20 -3.27 12.27
N GLU A 33 -10.24 -1.93 12.20
CA GLU A 33 -10.11 -1.18 10.95
C GLU A 33 -8.64 -0.90 10.62
N PHE A 34 -8.23 -1.20 9.38
CA PHE A 34 -6.85 -1.00 8.91
C PHE A 34 -6.74 0.09 7.85
N VAL A 35 -5.63 0.83 7.89
CA VAL A 35 -5.19 1.69 6.80
C VAL A 35 -3.88 1.14 6.24
N LEU A 36 -3.94 0.57 5.04
CA LEU A 36 -2.76 0.10 4.32
C LEU A 36 -2.17 1.22 3.47
N ILE A 37 -0.92 1.58 3.73
CA ILE A 37 -0.21 2.61 2.98
C ILE A 37 0.85 1.94 2.11
N VAL A 38 0.63 1.97 0.78
CA VAL A 38 1.61 1.49 -0.19
C VAL A 38 2.35 2.67 -0.82
N TYR A 39 3.67 2.65 -0.76
CA TYR A 39 4.53 3.70 -1.31
C TYR A 39 5.56 3.12 -2.26
N GLN A 40 5.91 3.89 -3.28
CA GLN A 40 6.99 3.53 -4.19
C GLN A 40 8.32 3.88 -3.53
N ARG A 41 9.08 2.87 -3.09
CA ARG A 41 10.45 3.09 -2.63
C ARG A 41 11.28 3.53 -3.82
N LYS A 42 11.73 4.80 -3.84
CA LYS A 42 12.81 5.20 -4.74
C LYS A 42 14.08 4.54 -4.22
N GLU A 43 14.75 3.75 -5.07
CA GLU A 43 16.13 3.37 -4.79
C GLU A 43 16.96 4.65 -4.85
N THR A 44 17.35 5.17 -3.69
CA THR A 44 18.49 6.08 -3.63
C THR A 44 19.72 5.25 -4.00
N ASN A 45 20.13 5.35 -5.26
CA ASN A 45 21.50 5.00 -5.65
C ASN A 45 22.42 6.02 -4.97
N ASP A 46 22.70 5.80 -3.68
CA ASP A 46 23.88 6.36 -3.02
C ASP A 46 25.08 5.55 -3.54
N LYS A 47 25.67 6.02 -4.65
CA LYS A 47 27.00 5.64 -5.10
C LYS A 47 27.76 6.88 -5.51
#